data_AF-A0A252BRY6-F1
#
_entry.id   AF-A0A252BRY6-F1
#
_cell.length_a   1.000
_cell.length_b   1.000
_cell.length_c   1.000
_cell.angle_alpha   90.00
_cell.angle_beta   90.00
_cell.angle_gamma   90.00
#
_symmetry.space_group_name_H-M   'P 1'
#
loop_
_entity.id
_entity.type
_entity.pdbx_description
1 polymer ?
#
loop_
_entity_poly.entity_id
_entity_poly.type
_entity_poly.pdbx_seq_one_letter_code
_entity_poly.pdbx_strand_id
1 'polypeptide(L)'
;MVRVGQVDYPLRIRGKPVTRLYPGWRAVAFEPALLPMPVLYLQDEEGRDAFWLFDRTLNYRASALADLTPEERSVIVGAIAPFFYALRESVFCEMCPGPMTGTAPAAIARMPAFLRNDLLDRWLESQPPLRQVGAGGDGDRSSLALQDGVVFDIAVLRQMLPAAHGLAEQVEPVVLSPTGRSVLRGHHVLAENGLSVTRFVDPGVNAVFYLGVAPELGAKEGASPFLYCPQVDLIVGDATSGTLDALPRRLLSWFSADPARAAALPRQTVVRMSAGFSLGSASSLSLGGTTARIVRSEAGAAITGPVDDLLSAAQVGDAFQGRCFVGATTTPEGEATAGGVPEA
;
A
#
# COMPACT_ATOMS: atom_id res chain seq x y z
N MET A 1 40.97 -19.20 10.08
CA MET A 1 40.40 -18.78 8.80
C MET A 1 38.97 -19.27 8.77
N VAL A 2 38.02 -18.42 8.39
CA VAL A 2 36.62 -18.82 8.19
C VAL A 2 36.36 -18.84 6.69
N ARG A 3 35.85 -19.96 6.17
CA ARG A 3 35.54 -20.13 4.76
C ARG A 3 34.13 -19.63 4.45
N VAL A 4 34.01 -18.80 3.44
CA VAL A 4 32.72 -18.36 2.87
C VAL A 4 32.80 -18.62 1.36
N GLY A 5 32.00 -19.57 0.87
CA GLY A 5 32.14 -20.05 -0.50
C GLY A 5 33.53 -20.62 -0.77
N GLN A 6 34.27 -20.01 -1.70
CA GLN A 6 35.63 -20.42 -2.10
C GLN A 6 36.73 -19.54 -1.48
N VAL A 7 36.39 -18.60 -0.60
CA VAL A 7 37.32 -17.62 -0.03
C VAL A 7 37.47 -17.85 1.47
N ASP A 8 38.73 -17.86 1.93
CA ASP A 8 39.08 -17.97 3.33
C ASP A 8 39.38 -16.58 3.91
N TYR A 9 38.68 -16.18 4.97
CA TYR A 9 38.84 -14.88 5.62
C TYR A 9 39.58 -14.99 6.96
N PRO A 10 40.54 -14.09 7.26
CA PRO A 10 41.33 -14.11 8.50
C PRO A 10 40.58 -13.42 9.66
N LEU A 11 39.33 -13.83 9.91
CA LEU A 11 38.49 -13.26 10.98
C LEU A 11 39.07 -13.55 12.36
N ARG A 12 38.91 -12.60 13.29
CA ARG A 12 39.45 -12.67 14.65
C ARG A 12 38.39 -12.35 15.70
N ILE A 13 38.50 -12.97 16.87
CA ILE A 13 37.72 -12.63 18.07
C ILE A 13 38.71 -12.28 19.17
N ARG A 14 38.62 -11.07 19.73
CA ARG A 14 39.55 -10.55 20.75
C ARG A 14 41.03 -10.72 20.33
N GLY A 15 41.34 -10.41 19.08
CA GLY A 15 42.69 -10.53 18.50
C GLY A 15 43.13 -11.94 18.13
N LYS A 16 42.40 -13.00 18.52
CA LYS A 16 42.74 -14.39 18.21
C LYS A 16 42.04 -14.85 16.93
N PRO A 17 42.72 -15.61 16.05
CA PRO A 17 42.11 -16.08 14.81
C PRO A 17 40.95 -17.03 15.10
N VAL A 18 39.84 -16.86 14.38
CA VAL A 18 38.72 -17.80 14.41
C VAL A 18 39.12 -19.05 13.62
N THR A 19 39.09 -20.20 14.29
CA THR A 19 39.44 -21.51 13.71
C THR A 19 38.23 -22.39 13.46
N ARG A 20 37.14 -22.20 14.22
CA ARG A 20 35.87 -22.92 14.08
C ARG A 20 34.70 -22.02 14.47
N LEU A 21 33.56 -22.21 13.83
CA LEU A 21 32.28 -21.65 14.23
C LEU A 21 31.60 -22.54 15.28
N TYR A 22 30.48 -22.09 15.82
CA TYR A 22 29.65 -22.93 16.69
C TYR A 22 29.22 -24.21 15.98
N PRO A 23 29.05 -25.34 16.69
CA PRO A 23 28.53 -26.57 16.11
C PRO A 23 27.20 -26.33 15.38
N GLY A 24 27.08 -26.84 14.15
CA GLY A 24 25.88 -26.67 13.31
C GLY A 24 25.78 -25.32 12.59
N TRP A 25 26.67 -24.35 12.85
CA TRP A 25 26.67 -23.05 12.18
C TRP A 25 27.66 -23.00 11.03
N ARG A 26 27.22 -22.43 9.91
CA ARG A 26 28.04 -22.19 8.72
C ARG A 26 28.01 -20.71 8.32
N ALA A 27 29.10 -20.24 7.75
CA ALA A 27 29.14 -18.93 7.13
C ALA A 27 28.57 -18.98 5.72
N VAL A 28 27.57 -18.15 5.45
CA VAL A 28 26.81 -18.17 4.18
C VAL A 28 27.28 -17.08 3.25
N ALA A 29 27.53 -15.88 3.78
CA ALA A 29 28.00 -14.74 3.02
C ALA A 29 28.85 -13.82 3.89
N PHE A 30 29.67 -13.02 3.22
CA PHE A 30 30.50 -12.00 3.86
C PHE A 30 30.45 -10.73 3.02
N GLU A 31 30.01 -9.64 3.62
CA GLU A 31 29.80 -8.35 2.97
C GLU A 31 30.80 -7.33 3.53
N PRO A 32 31.99 -7.17 2.92
CA PRO A 32 33.04 -6.30 3.44
C PRO A 32 32.82 -4.81 3.15
N ALA A 33 31.97 -4.48 2.17
CA ALA A 33 31.85 -3.12 1.62
C ALA A 33 30.42 -2.55 1.70
N LEU A 34 29.42 -3.35 2.06
CA LEU A 34 28.02 -2.89 2.14
C LEU A 34 27.84 -1.86 3.25
N LEU A 35 28.49 -2.10 4.39
CA LEU A 35 28.43 -1.25 5.57
C LEU A 35 29.86 -0.81 5.96
N PRO A 36 30.01 0.26 6.76
CA PRO A 36 31.31 0.71 7.26
C PRO A 36 32.04 -0.31 8.15
N MET A 37 31.31 -1.36 8.58
CA MET A 37 31.78 -2.53 9.31
C MET A 37 31.49 -3.78 8.48
N PRO A 38 32.50 -4.62 8.17
CA PRO A 38 32.27 -5.89 7.49
C PRO A 38 31.30 -6.79 8.26
N VAL A 39 30.40 -7.45 7.54
CA VAL A 39 29.39 -8.34 8.15
C VAL A 39 29.53 -9.76 7.63
N LEU A 40 29.58 -10.72 8.55
CA LEU A 40 29.48 -12.14 8.25
C LEU A 40 28.06 -12.61 8.53
N TYR A 41 27.41 -13.22 7.54
CA TYR A 41 26.13 -13.89 7.72
C TYR A 41 26.35 -15.35 8.03
N LEU A 42 25.69 -15.81 9.07
CA LEU A 42 25.76 -17.16 9.59
C LEU A 42 24.37 -17.77 9.50
N GLN A 43 24.32 -19.06 9.24
CA GLN A 43 23.07 -19.83 9.28
C GLN A 43 23.35 -21.18 9.90
N ASP A 44 22.41 -21.69 10.68
CA ASP A 44 22.49 -23.04 11.21
C ASP A 44 21.81 -24.08 10.32
N GLU A 45 21.80 -25.34 10.77
CA GLU A 45 21.17 -26.46 10.07
C GLU A 45 19.64 -26.37 10.02
N GLU A 46 19.02 -25.65 10.96
CA GLU A 46 17.57 -25.40 11.03
C GLU A 46 17.14 -24.19 10.18
N GLY A 47 18.09 -23.47 9.57
CA GLY A 47 17.83 -22.27 8.78
C GLY A 47 17.70 -20.99 9.61
N ARG A 48 18.09 -21.00 10.89
CA ARG A 48 18.14 -19.80 11.72
C ARG A 48 19.33 -18.94 11.30
N ASP A 49 19.08 -17.67 11.07
CA ASP A 49 20.11 -16.71 10.68
C ASP A 49 20.75 -16.03 11.90
N ALA A 50 22.05 -15.73 11.80
CA ALA A 50 22.78 -14.86 12.70
C ALA A 50 23.75 -13.97 11.92
N PHE A 51 24.31 -12.94 12.55
CA PHE A 51 25.38 -12.16 11.95
C PHE A 51 26.47 -11.80 12.96
N TRP A 52 27.67 -11.55 12.45
CA TRP A 52 28.77 -10.94 13.19
C TRP A 52 29.26 -9.69 12.46
N LEU A 53 29.46 -8.63 13.24
CA LEU A 53 30.08 -7.39 12.79
C LEU A 53 31.55 -7.37 13.17
N PHE A 54 32.35 -6.86 12.25
CA PHE A 54 33.79 -6.73 12.40
C PHE A 54 34.21 -5.27 12.23
N ASP A 55 35.34 -4.92 12.82
CA ASP A 55 36.02 -3.69 12.46
C ASP A 55 36.81 -3.87 11.15
N ARG A 56 37.45 -2.78 10.71
CA ARG A 56 38.29 -2.77 9.49
C ARG A 56 39.50 -3.69 9.56
N THR A 57 39.89 -4.13 10.77
CA THR A 57 40.98 -5.10 10.99
C THR A 57 40.47 -6.55 11.07
N LEU A 58 39.18 -6.76 10.77
CA LEU A 58 38.49 -8.05 10.83
C LEU A 58 38.47 -8.66 12.25
N ASN A 59 38.53 -7.82 13.28
CA ASN A 59 38.26 -8.23 14.66
C ASN A 59 36.77 -8.07 14.96
N TYR A 60 36.21 -9.09 15.63
CA TYR A 60 34.83 -9.12 16.08
C TYR A 60 34.50 -7.91 16.95
N ARG A 61 33.37 -7.28 16.64
CA ARG A 61 32.82 -6.14 17.37
C ARG A 61 31.52 -6.50 18.08
N ALA A 62 30.53 -7.00 17.34
CA ALA A 62 29.20 -7.24 17.88
C ALA A 62 28.45 -8.33 17.10
N SER A 63 27.42 -8.87 17.73
CA SER A 63 26.43 -9.78 17.14
C SER A 63 25.01 -9.18 17.10
N ALA A 64 24.83 -8.01 17.69
CA ALA A 64 23.60 -7.22 17.63
C ALA A 64 23.96 -5.74 17.44
N LEU A 65 23.10 -4.96 16.78
CA LEU A 65 23.32 -3.52 16.65
C LEU A 65 23.27 -2.81 18.01
N ALA A 66 22.47 -3.32 18.95
CA ALA A 66 22.34 -2.78 20.30
C ALA A 66 23.67 -2.77 21.09
N ASP A 67 24.59 -3.69 20.80
CA ASP A 67 25.89 -3.81 21.48
C ASP A 67 26.91 -2.77 21.02
N LEU A 68 26.65 -2.08 19.90
CA LEU A 68 27.53 -1.04 19.36
C LEU A 68 27.33 0.30 20.08
N THR A 69 28.31 1.20 19.99
CA THR A 69 28.13 2.57 20.50
C THR A 69 27.09 3.34 19.67
N PRO A 70 26.45 4.40 20.22
CA PRO A 70 25.51 5.23 19.45
C PRO A 70 26.11 5.79 18.16
N GLU A 71 27.39 6.14 18.17
CA GLU A 71 28.13 6.68 17.01
C GLU A 71 28.32 5.59 15.95
N GLU A 72 28.77 4.39 16.35
CA GLU A 72 28.93 3.25 15.44
C GLU A 72 27.59 2.88 14.78
N ARG A 73 26.50 2.86 15.56
CA ARG A 73 25.15 2.62 15.04
C ARG A 73 24.73 3.69 14.03
N SER A 74 24.91 4.96 14.37
CA SER A 74 24.56 6.08 13.50
C SER A 74 25.31 6.03 12.16
N VAL A 75 26.60 5.69 12.19
CA VAL A 75 27.42 5.51 10.99
C VAL A 75 26.91 4.37 10.11
N ILE A 76 26.52 3.24 10.70
CA ILE A 76 25.94 2.10 9.96
C ILE A 76 24.59 2.48 9.33
N VAL A 77 23.70 3.12 10.09
CA VAL A 77 22.38 3.56 9.61
C VAL A 77 22.54 4.61 8.49
N GLY A 78 23.46 5.56 8.64
CA GLY A 78 23.75 6.56 7.62
C GLY A 78 24.31 5.97 6.32
N ALA A 79 25.09 4.89 6.41
CA ALA A 79 25.65 4.24 5.22
C ALA A 79 24.60 3.46 4.41
N ILE A 80 23.60 2.88 5.07
CA ILE A 80 22.51 2.14 4.40
C ILE A 80 21.36 3.05 3.97
N ALA A 81 21.23 4.25 4.57
CA ALA A 81 20.16 5.20 4.30
C ALA A 81 19.94 5.51 2.80
N PRO A 82 20.96 5.69 1.94
CA PRO A 82 20.73 5.95 0.52
C PRO A 82 19.93 4.86 -0.19
N PHE A 83 20.12 3.59 0.20
CA PHE A 83 19.32 2.50 -0.34
C PHE A 83 17.87 2.61 0.11
N PHE A 84 17.60 2.86 1.39
CA PHE A 84 16.24 2.98 1.89
C PHE A 84 15.52 4.21 1.35
N TYR A 85 16.22 5.33 1.15
CA TYR A 85 15.69 6.49 0.43
C TYR A 85 15.30 6.13 -1.01
N ALA A 86 16.21 5.51 -1.77
CA ALA A 86 15.92 5.09 -3.14
C ALA A 86 14.75 4.09 -3.21
N LEU A 87 14.67 3.15 -2.26
CA LEU A 87 13.58 2.20 -2.16
C LEU A 87 12.25 2.89 -1.83
N ARG A 88 12.24 3.82 -0.87
CA ARG A 88 11.07 4.61 -0.50
C ARG A 88 10.55 5.40 -1.69
N GLU A 89 11.42 6.16 -2.36
CA GLU A 89 11.04 6.92 -3.55
C GLU A 89 10.47 6.01 -4.65
N SER A 90 11.13 4.89 -4.92
CA SER A 90 10.70 3.97 -5.96
C SER A 90 9.34 3.32 -5.66
N VAL A 91 9.09 2.89 -4.42
CA VAL A 91 7.83 2.21 -4.07
C VAL A 91 6.68 3.20 -3.88
N PHE A 92 6.96 4.34 -3.25
CA PHE A 92 5.94 5.26 -2.77
C PHE A 92 5.71 6.49 -3.65
N CYS A 93 6.70 6.91 -4.44
CA CYS A 93 6.59 8.12 -5.25
C CYS A 93 6.53 7.78 -6.75
N GLU A 94 7.26 6.76 -7.21
CA GLU A 94 7.27 6.42 -8.64
C GLU A 94 5.99 5.69 -9.07
N MET A 95 5.34 6.21 -10.11
CA MET A 95 4.17 5.56 -10.72
C MET A 95 4.51 4.19 -11.32
N CYS A 96 5.67 4.10 -11.99
CA CYS A 96 6.18 2.92 -12.69
C CYS A 96 7.62 2.66 -12.24
N PRO A 97 7.80 1.93 -11.12
CA PRO A 97 9.12 1.76 -10.54
C PRO A 97 10.04 0.95 -11.46
N GLY A 98 11.29 1.40 -11.58
CA GLY A 98 12.34 0.69 -12.31
C GLY A 98 13.05 -0.36 -11.45
N PRO A 99 13.87 -1.24 -12.05
CA PRO A 99 14.78 -2.06 -11.27
C PRO A 99 15.78 -1.17 -10.52
N MET A 100 15.96 -1.41 -9.22
CA MET A 100 17.01 -0.75 -8.46
C MET A 100 18.39 -1.14 -9.01
N THR A 101 19.21 -0.14 -9.30
CA THR A 101 20.54 -0.33 -9.89
C THR A 101 21.62 -0.44 -8.81
N GLY A 102 22.77 -1.03 -9.17
CA GLY A 102 23.92 -1.20 -8.28
C GLY A 102 23.97 -2.55 -7.57
N THR A 103 24.98 -2.73 -6.71
CA THR A 103 25.24 -3.99 -5.99
C THR A 103 24.51 -4.10 -4.66
N ALA A 104 24.11 -2.96 -4.08
CA ALA A 104 23.43 -2.89 -2.78
C ALA A 104 22.11 -3.69 -2.71
N PRO A 105 21.20 -3.65 -3.71
CA PRO A 105 19.94 -4.39 -3.64
C PRO A 105 20.12 -5.89 -3.43
N ALA A 106 21.05 -6.51 -4.17
CA ALA A 106 21.34 -7.94 -4.04
C ALA A 106 21.99 -8.28 -2.69
N ALA A 107 22.86 -7.41 -2.17
CA ALA A 107 23.50 -7.61 -0.87
C ALA A 107 22.49 -7.49 0.29
N ILE A 108 21.55 -6.55 0.20
CA ILE A 108 20.50 -6.32 1.21
C ILE A 108 19.44 -7.43 1.17
N ALA A 109 19.10 -7.94 -0.01
CA ALA A 109 18.21 -9.09 -0.13
C ALA A 109 18.79 -10.35 0.55
N ARG A 110 20.13 -10.54 0.49
CA ARG A 110 20.84 -11.61 1.21
C ARG A 110 21.01 -11.36 2.70
N MET A 111 20.83 -10.13 3.17
CA MET A 111 20.96 -9.79 4.58
C MET A 111 19.89 -10.51 5.41
N PRO A 112 20.23 -11.06 6.58
CA PRO A 112 19.25 -11.65 7.48
C PRO A 112 18.09 -10.68 7.77
N ALA A 113 16.86 -11.19 7.72
CA ALA A 113 15.67 -10.35 7.81
C ALA A 113 15.63 -9.51 9.09
N PHE A 114 16.09 -10.06 10.22
CA PHE A 114 16.15 -9.34 11.48
C PHE A 114 17.14 -8.17 11.44
N LEU A 115 18.34 -8.32 10.88
CA LEU A 115 19.30 -7.22 10.74
C LEU A 115 18.77 -6.15 9.78
N ARG A 116 18.21 -6.57 8.64
CA ARG A 116 17.61 -5.65 7.66
C ARG A 116 16.50 -4.81 8.28
N ASN A 117 15.61 -5.46 9.03
CA ASN A 117 14.50 -4.79 9.72
C ASN A 117 15.01 -3.88 10.85
N ASP A 118 16.01 -4.30 11.62
CA ASP A 118 16.60 -3.50 12.71
C ASP A 118 17.29 -2.22 12.20
N LEU A 119 17.89 -2.29 10.99
CA LEU A 119 18.43 -1.12 10.28
C LEU A 119 17.32 -0.23 9.72
N LEU A 120 16.28 -0.82 9.13
CA LEU A 120 15.12 -0.09 8.61
C LEU A 120 14.41 0.67 9.72
N ASP A 121 14.20 0.04 10.89
CA ASP A 121 13.54 0.63 12.05
C ASP A 121 14.29 1.87 12.54
N ARG A 122 15.61 1.78 12.71
CA ARG A 122 16.46 2.93 13.10
C ARG A 122 16.48 4.04 12.05
N TRP A 123 16.42 3.70 10.77
CA TRP A 123 16.37 4.70 9.71
C TRP A 123 15.01 5.40 9.67
N LEU A 124 13.90 4.68 9.93
CA LEU A 124 12.56 5.25 10.03
C LEU A 124 12.41 6.14 11.27
N GLU A 125 13.01 5.77 12.39
CA GLU A 125 13.08 6.61 13.60
C GLU A 125 13.75 7.97 13.34
N SER A 126 14.62 8.07 12.33
CA SER A 126 15.24 9.34 11.93
C SER A 126 14.41 10.15 10.93
N GLN A 127 13.27 9.65 10.46
CA GLN A 127 12.38 10.35 9.53
C GLN A 127 11.32 11.18 10.29
N PRO A 128 10.69 12.17 9.63
CA PRO A 128 9.55 12.87 10.21
C PRO A 128 8.43 11.90 10.60
N PRO A 129 7.68 12.20 11.68
CA PRO A 129 6.59 11.35 12.11
C PRO A 129 5.46 11.33 11.08
N LEU A 130 4.85 10.17 10.91
CA LEU A 130 3.71 9.96 10.06
C LEU A 130 2.47 10.67 10.64
N ARG A 131 1.75 11.44 9.82
CA ARG A 131 0.49 12.07 10.23
C ARG A 131 -0.62 11.03 10.15
N GLN A 132 -1.34 10.84 11.26
CA GLN A 132 -2.53 9.99 11.28
C GLN A 132 -3.80 10.82 11.50
N VAL A 133 -4.87 10.45 10.79
CA VAL A 133 -6.19 11.09 10.88
C VAL A 133 -7.26 10.02 11.02
N GLY A 134 -8.07 10.10 12.08
CA GLY A 134 -9.20 9.18 12.29
C GLY A 134 -10.25 9.29 11.19
N ALA A 135 -10.97 8.20 10.92
CA ALA A 135 -12.02 8.15 9.91
C ALA A 135 -13.28 8.95 10.32
N GLY A 136 -13.56 9.05 11.63
CA GLY A 136 -14.73 9.77 12.17
C GLY A 136 -14.50 11.22 12.62
N GLY A 137 -13.32 11.81 12.37
CA GLY A 137 -12.98 13.13 12.90
C GLY A 137 -13.77 14.27 12.26
N ASP A 138 -14.77 14.79 12.96
CA ASP A 138 -15.60 15.91 12.48
C ASP A 138 -14.76 17.21 12.41
N GLY A 139 -14.72 17.85 11.24
CA GLY A 139 -14.21 19.23 11.11
C GLY A 139 -12.81 19.45 10.54
N ASP A 140 -12.02 18.42 10.25
CA ASP A 140 -10.71 18.63 9.62
C ASP A 140 -10.87 18.78 8.10
N ARG A 141 -11.37 19.94 7.63
CA ARG A 141 -11.32 20.40 6.22
C ARG A 141 -9.89 20.75 5.81
N SER A 142 -8.93 19.96 6.28
CA SER A 142 -7.53 20.11 5.99
C SER A 142 -7.29 19.56 4.59
N SER A 143 -7.12 20.47 3.66
CA SER A 143 -6.63 20.21 2.31
C SER A 143 -5.14 19.83 2.37
N LEU A 144 -4.77 18.69 1.81
CA LEU A 144 -3.38 18.23 1.73
C LEU A 144 -2.84 18.48 0.33
N ALA A 145 -1.89 19.39 0.21
CA ALA A 145 -1.17 19.60 -1.03
C ALA A 145 -0.16 18.47 -1.24
N LEU A 146 -0.30 17.73 -2.33
CA LEU A 146 0.74 16.92 -2.93
C LEU A 146 1.83 17.82 -3.53
N GLN A 147 2.98 17.22 -3.82
CA GLN A 147 3.91 17.79 -4.79
C GLN A 147 3.15 18.00 -6.11
N ASP A 148 3.41 19.12 -6.80
CA ASP A 148 2.68 19.60 -8.00
C ASP A 148 1.34 20.32 -7.76
N GLY A 149 0.97 20.62 -6.52
CA GLY A 149 -0.16 21.51 -6.20
C GLY A 149 -1.54 20.85 -6.29
N VAL A 150 -1.60 19.53 -6.48
CA VAL A 150 -2.82 18.74 -6.37
C VAL A 150 -3.22 18.67 -4.89
N VAL A 151 -4.47 18.97 -4.58
CA VAL A 151 -4.96 18.97 -3.21
C VAL A 151 -5.90 17.80 -3.00
N PHE A 152 -5.58 16.93 -2.04
CA PHE A 152 -6.54 15.95 -1.53
C PHE A 152 -7.34 16.53 -0.38
N ASP A 153 -8.66 16.47 -0.50
CA ASP A 153 -9.56 16.69 0.62
C ASP A 153 -9.62 15.41 1.46
N ILE A 154 -9.28 15.51 2.74
CA ILE A 154 -9.37 14.40 3.70
C ILE A 154 -10.79 13.81 3.73
N ALA A 155 -11.83 14.63 3.53
CA ALA A 155 -13.20 14.14 3.46
C ALA A 155 -13.41 13.16 2.31
N VAL A 156 -12.79 13.40 1.15
CA VAL A 156 -12.86 12.49 -0.01
C VAL A 156 -12.07 11.21 0.27
N LEU A 157 -10.89 11.30 0.89
CA LEU A 157 -10.11 10.13 1.28
C LEU A 157 -10.89 9.22 2.26
N ARG A 158 -11.62 9.80 3.21
CA ARG A 158 -12.48 9.06 4.14
C ARG A 158 -13.63 8.35 3.44
N GLN A 159 -14.23 8.96 2.42
CA GLN A 159 -15.30 8.35 1.63
C GLN A 159 -14.85 7.09 0.88
N MET A 160 -13.54 6.91 0.66
CA MET A 160 -12.98 5.72 0.02
C MET A 160 -12.81 4.54 0.99
N LEU A 161 -12.75 4.77 2.30
CA LEU A 161 -12.48 3.73 3.30
C LEU A 161 -13.47 2.55 3.27
N PRO A 162 -14.80 2.74 3.09
CA PRO A 162 -15.74 1.63 3.00
C PRO A 162 -15.44 0.65 1.86
N ALA A 163 -14.77 1.09 0.80
CA ALA A 163 -14.38 0.20 -0.30
C ALA A 163 -13.29 -0.80 0.12
N ALA A 164 -12.49 -0.50 1.15
CA ALA A 164 -11.31 -1.27 1.51
C ALA A 164 -11.59 -2.74 1.84
N HIS A 165 -12.70 -3.02 2.54
CA HIS A 165 -13.09 -4.41 2.87
C HIS A 165 -13.36 -5.25 1.62
N GLY A 166 -14.09 -4.69 0.65
CA GLY A 166 -14.40 -5.39 -0.60
C GLY A 166 -13.18 -5.61 -1.48
N LEU A 167 -12.19 -4.71 -1.44
CA LEU A 167 -10.98 -4.83 -2.27
C LEU A 167 -10.11 -6.01 -1.87
N ALA A 168 -10.04 -6.33 -0.57
CA ALA A 168 -9.21 -7.43 -0.07
C ALA A 168 -9.60 -8.80 -0.65
N GLU A 169 -10.86 -8.98 -1.03
CA GLU A 169 -11.40 -10.23 -1.59
C GLU A 169 -11.39 -10.26 -3.13
N GLN A 170 -11.16 -9.11 -3.78
CA GLN A 170 -11.20 -9.00 -5.24
C GLN A 170 -9.89 -9.43 -5.88
N VAL A 171 -9.97 -10.21 -6.96
CA VAL A 171 -8.80 -10.60 -7.76
C VAL A 171 -8.19 -9.39 -8.50
N GLU A 172 -9.04 -8.54 -9.05
CA GLU A 172 -8.64 -7.29 -9.71
C GLU A 172 -9.34 -6.11 -9.02
N PRO A 173 -8.75 -5.54 -7.96
CA PRO A 173 -9.36 -4.44 -7.21
C PRO A 173 -9.50 -3.19 -8.10
N VAL A 174 -10.64 -2.50 -8.03
CA VAL A 174 -10.91 -1.29 -8.80
C VAL A 174 -11.52 -0.20 -7.92
N VAL A 175 -11.03 1.03 -8.03
CA VAL A 175 -11.55 2.20 -7.30
C VAL A 175 -11.66 3.42 -8.20
N LEU A 176 -12.48 4.38 -7.81
CA LEU A 176 -12.41 5.73 -8.36
C LEU A 176 -11.23 6.48 -7.73
N SER A 177 -10.48 7.22 -8.54
CA SER A 177 -9.43 8.12 -8.04
C SER A 177 -10.01 9.08 -6.98
N PRO A 178 -9.22 9.50 -5.96
CA PRO A 178 -9.65 10.54 -5.04
C PRO A 178 -9.99 11.88 -5.73
N THR A 179 -9.55 12.10 -6.97
CA THR A 179 -9.94 13.29 -7.76
C THR A 179 -11.23 13.10 -8.57
N GLY A 180 -11.77 11.88 -8.60
CA GLY A 180 -12.97 11.51 -9.35
C GLY A 180 -12.77 11.36 -10.86
N ARG A 181 -11.55 11.58 -11.38
CA ARG A 181 -11.30 11.69 -12.83
C ARG A 181 -11.00 10.38 -13.55
N SER A 182 -10.59 9.36 -12.80
CA SER A 182 -10.05 8.11 -13.36
C SER A 182 -10.54 6.90 -12.57
N VAL A 183 -10.83 5.80 -13.28
CA VAL A 183 -11.04 4.48 -12.67
C VAL A 183 -9.70 3.76 -12.61
N LEU A 184 -9.26 3.43 -11.41
CA LEU A 184 -7.93 2.90 -11.13
C LEU A 184 -8.02 1.40 -10.83
N ARG A 185 -7.11 0.63 -11.42
CA ARG A 185 -6.88 -0.77 -11.11
C ARG A 185 -5.81 -0.87 -10.04
N GLY A 186 -6.11 -1.56 -8.95
CA GLY A 186 -5.21 -1.80 -7.85
C GLY A 186 -4.36 -3.05 -8.04
N HIS A 187 -3.29 -3.12 -7.27
CA HIS A 187 -2.41 -4.28 -7.19
C HIS A 187 -2.19 -4.68 -5.74
N HIS A 188 -2.49 -5.92 -5.41
CA HIS A 188 -2.25 -6.47 -4.07
C HIS A 188 -0.75 -6.52 -3.79
N VAL A 189 -0.30 -5.84 -2.73
CA VAL A 189 1.12 -5.75 -2.35
C VAL A 189 1.45 -6.62 -1.16
N LEU A 190 0.56 -6.66 -0.15
CA LEU A 190 0.81 -7.36 1.11
C LEU A 190 -0.50 -7.99 1.60
N ALA A 191 -0.45 -9.27 1.98
CA ALA A 191 -1.58 -10.03 2.52
C ALA A 191 -1.08 -10.99 3.60
N GLU A 192 -0.95 -10.50 4.84
CA GLU A 192 -0.34 -11.27 5.94
C GLU A 192 -0.92 -10.88 7.30
N ASN A 193 -1.22 -11.88 8.15
CA ASN A 193 -1.68 -11.70 9.53
C ASN A 193 -2.90 -10.76 9.64
N GLY A 194 -3.87 -10.91 8.74
CA GLY A 194 -5.07 -10.07 8.70
C GLY A 194 -4.86 -8.65 8.15
N LEU A 195 -3.63 -8.27 7.78
CA LEU A 195 -3.36 -7.04 7.02
C LEU A 195 -3.46 -7.34 5.52
N SER A 196 -4.32 -6.62 4.82
CA SER A 196 -4.39 -6.61 3.36
C SER A 196 -4.13 -5.20 2.84
N VAL A 197 -3.25 -5.07 1.85
CA VAL A 197 -2.83 -3.78 1.30
C VAL A 197 -2.83 -3.84 -0.23
N THR A 198 -3.62 -2.96 -0.84
CA THR A 198 -3.67 -2.76 -2.29
C THR A 198 -3.06 -1.41 -2.65
N ARG A 199 -2.15 -1.39 -3.62
CA ARG A 199 -1.56 -0.17 -4.19
C ARG A 199 -2.38 0.32 -5.37
N PHE A 200 -2.59 1.64 -5.44
CA PHE A 200 -3.21 2.34 -6.57
C PHE A 200 -2.31 3.47 -7.05
N VAL A 201 -2.40 3.78 -8.34
CA VAL A 201 -1.65 4.86 -8.98
C VAL A 201 -2.58 5.65 -9.88
N ASP A 202 -2.69 6.95 -9.64
CA ASP A 202 -3.35 7.88 -10.53
C ASP A 202 -2.33 8.69 -11.35
N PRO A 203 -2.14 8.36 -12.64
CA PRO A 203 -1.21 9.10 -13.49
C PRO A 203 -1.70 10.51 -13.84
N GLY A 204 -2.99 10.79 -13.71
CA GLY A 204 -3.54 12.13 -14.00
C GLY A 204 -3.11 13.19 -12.99
N VAL A 205 -2.74 12.76 -11.78
CA VAL A 205 -2.28 13.64 -10.69
C VAL A 205 -0.97 13.19 -10.05
N ASN A 206 -0.25 12.29 -10.71
CA ASN A 206 1.02 11.73 -10.23
C ASN A 206 0.95 11.24 -8.77
N ALA A 207 -0.13 10.52 -8.44
CA ALA A 207 -0.40 10.11 -7.06
C ALA A 207 -0.29 8.60 -6.88
N VAL A 208 0.36 8.18 -5.80
CA VAL A 208 0.40 6.80 -5.33
C VAL A 208 -0.26 6.74 -3.97
N PHE A 209 -1.20 5.82 -3.78
CA PHE A 209 -1.83 5.59 -2.49
C PHE A 209 -2.11 4.11 -2.28
N TYR A 210 -2.29 3.74 -1.01
CA TYR A 210 -2.57 2.38 -0.60
C TYR A 210 -3.89 2.35 0.15
N LEU A 211 -4.72 1.35 -0.12
CA LEU A 211 -6.00 1.14 0.54
C LEU A 211 -6.04 -0.31 1.02
N GLY A 212 -6.54 -0.52 2.23
CA GLY A 212 -6.46 -1.84 2.84
C GLY A 212 -7.24 -1.94 4.13
N VAL A 213 -7.16 -3.13 4.72
CA VAL A 213 -7.74 -3.43 6.03
C VAL A 213 -6.64 -3.95 6.95
N ALA A 214 -6.65 -3.49 8.19
CA ALA A 214 -5.69 -3.87 9.22
C ALA A 214 -6.41 -4.56 10.38
N PRO A 215 -5.79 -5.56 11.03
CA PRO A 215 -6.41 -6.24 12.17
C PRO A 215 -6.54 -5.27 13.35
N GLU A 216 -7.69 -5.31 14.04
CA GLU A 216 -7.90 -4.57 15.28
C GLU A 216 -7.34 -5.32 16.48
N LEU A 217 -6.45 -4.68 17.25
CA LEU A 217 -5.90 -5.28 18.45
C LEU A 217 -7.00 -5.41 19.52
N GLY A 218 -7.36 -6.65 19.86
CA GLY A 218 -8.37 -6.95 20.89
C GLY A 218 -9.78 -7.21 20.36
N ALA A 219 -10.02 -7.07 19.05
CA ALA A 219 -11.25 -7.53 18.41
C ALA A 219 -11.16 -9.04 18.15
N LYS A 220 -12.20 -9.80 18.51
CA LYS A 220 -12.30 -11.24 18.16
C LYS A 220 -12.54 -11.43 16.66
N GLU A 221 -13.22 -10.47 16.03
CA GLU A 221 -13.48 -10.32 14.60
C GLU A 221 -13.57 -8.82 14.31
N GLY A 222 -12.94 -8.35 13.24
CA GLY A 222 -12.93 -6.94 12.85
C GLY A 222 -11.59 -6.52 12.27
N ALA A 223 -11.64 -5.90 11.09
CA ALA A 223 -10.48 -5.25 10.48
C ALA A 223 -10.87 -3.81 10.15
N SER A 224 -10.06 -2.84 10.56
CA SER A 224 -10.33 -1.43 10.27
C SER A 224 -9.79 -1.08 8.88
N PRO A 225 -10.57 -0.34 8.07
CA PRO A 225 -10.09 0.15 6.80
C PRO A 225 -9.09 1.30 7.04
N PHE A 226 -8.09 1.39 6.16
CA PHE A 226 -7.15 2.51 6.15
C PHE A 226 -6.79 2.91 4.73
N LEU A 227 -6.42 4.17 4.57
CA LEU A 227 -5.86 4.74 3.36
C LEU A 227 -4.51 5.40 3.70
N TYR A 228 -3.46 5.04 2.97
CA TYR A 228 -2.11 5.59 3.15
C TYR A 228 -1.66 6.35 1.90
N CYS A 229 -1.37 7.64 2.07
CA CYS A 229 -0.80 8.53 1.08
C CYS A 229 0.66 8.84 1.45
N PRO A 230 1.64 8.08 0.93
CA PRO A 230 3.04 8.24 1.33
C PRO A 230 3.68 9.56 0.87
N GLN A 231 3.23 10.14 -0.25
CA GLN A 231 3.80 11.39 -0.78
C GLN A 231 3.58 12.61 0.14
N VAL A 232 2.63 12.49 1.08
CA VAL A 232 2.32 13.51 2.10
C VAL A 232 2.42 12.95 3.52
N ASP A 233 3.03 11.76 3.68
CA ASP A 233 3.19 11.06 4.95
C ASP A 233 1.88 11.02 5.79
N LEU A 234 0.77 10.65 5.16
CA LEU A 234 -0.57 10.62 5.77
C LEU A 234 -1.16 9.20 5.78
N ILE A 235 -1.65 8.76 6.94
CA ILE A 235 -2.63 7.67 7.05
C ILE A 235 -3.98 8.20 7.51
N VAL A 236 -5.05 7.76 6.84
CA VAL A 236 -6.43 7.96 7.25
C VAL A 236 -7.03 6.62 7.65
N GLY A 237 -7.56 6.50 8.86
CA GLY A 237 -8.18 5.27 9.35
C GLY A 237 -8.32 5.25 10.86
N ASP A 238 -9.10 4.29 11.36
CA ASP A 238 -9.37 4.14 12.79
C ASP A 238 -8.64 2.95 13.43
N ALA A 239 -7.81 2.21 12.67
CA ALA A 239 -7.04 1.12 13.24
C ALA A 239 -6.09 1.63 14.33
N THR A 240 -5.88 0.81 15.36
CA THR A 240 -5.04 1.14 16.52
C THR A 240 -3.66 1.65 16.08
N SER A 241 -3.20 2.75 16.71
CA SER A 241 -2.01 3.52 16.31
C SER A 241 -0.79 2.64 16.00
N GLY A 242 -0.51 1.59 16.79
CA GLY A 242 0.63 0.70 16.56
C GLY A 242 0.61 -0.14 15.27
N THR A 243 -0.56 -0.49 14.73
CA THR A 243 -0.66 -1.31 13.50
C THR A 243 -0.41 -0.45 12.27
N LEU A 244 -0.98 0.76 12.24
CA LEU A 244 -0.86 1.70 11.13
C LEU A 244 0.49 2.43 11.12
N ASP A 245 1.05 2.74 12.31
CA ASP A 245 2.40 3.32 12.41
C ASP A 245 3.47 2.40 11.80
N ALA A 246 3.28 1.08 11.90
CA ALA A 246 4.17 0.10 11.33
C ALA A 246 3.97 -0.13 9.83
N LEU A 247 2.96 0.46 9.18
CA LEU A 247 2.65 0.19 7.77
C LEU A 247 3.79 0.56 6.81
N PRO A 248 4.39 1.78 6.86
CA PRO A 248 5.51 2.12 5.97
C PRO A 248 6.68 1.15 6.14
N ARG A 249 6.99 0.79 7.40
CA ARG A 249 8.00 -0.21 7.74
C ARG A 249 7.70 -1.56 7.11
N ARG A 250 6.46 -2.08 7.23
CA ARG A 250 6.08 -3.38 6.67
C ARG A 250 6.20 -3.39 5.15
N LEU A 251 5.76 -2.34 4.47
CA LEU A 251 5.88 -2.21 3.02
C LEU A 251 7.37 -2.17 2.60
N LEU A 252 8.20 -1.33 3.22
CA LEU A 252 9.62 -1.25 2.89
C LEU A 252 10.38 -2.54 3.24
N SER A 253 10.02 -3.23 4.32
CA SER A 253 10.57 -4.56 4.65
C SER A 253 10.23 -5.58 3.57
N TRP A 254 8.99 -5.58 3.08
CA TRP A 254 8.54 -6.46 2.01
C TRP A 254 9.30 -6.23 0.70
N PHE A 255 9.48 -4.97 0.28
CA PHE A 255 10.23 -4.66 -0.94
C PHE A 255 11.74 -4.80 -0.77
N SER A 256 12.30 -4.59 0.42
CA SER A 256 13.74 -4.78 0.66
C SER A 256 14.15 -6.25 0.75
N ALA A 257 13.21 -7.14 1.11
CA ALA A 257 13.42 -8.58 1.07
C ALA A 257 13.62 -9.10 -0.36
N ASP A 258 12.96 -8.48 -1.33
CA ASP A 258 13.09 -8.78 -2.76
C ASP A 258 12.88 -7.50 -3.58
N PRO A 259 13.99 -6.78 -3.87
CA PRO A 259 13.93 -5.51 -4.61
C PRO A 259 13.35 -5.65 -6.03
N ALA A 260 13.29 -6.87 -6.60
CA ALA A 260 12.68 -7.09 -7.91
C ALA A 260 11.16 -6.86 -7.89
N ARG A 261 10.51 -6.96 -6.72
CA ARG A 261 9.07 -6.71 -6.54
C ARG A 261 8.66 -5.31 -6.97
N ALA A 262 9.51 -4.30 -6.75
CA ALA A 262 9.22 -2.93 -7.16
C ALA A 262 9.08 -2.84 -8.69
N ALA A 263 10.02 -3.43 -9.43
CA ALA A 263 10.00 -3.46 -10.89
C ALA A 263 8.88 -4.31 -11.49
N ALA A 264 8.33 -5.25 -10.71
CA ALA A 264 7.21 -6.10 -11.11
C ALA A 264 5.84 -5.41 -10.98
N LEU A 265 5.78 -4.22 -10.37
CA LEU A 265 4.52 -3.48 -10.22
C LEU A 265 3.93 -3.12 -11.59
N PRO A 266 2.60 -3.24 -11.76
CA PRO A 266 1.96 -3.08 -13.06
C PRO A 266 2.05 -1.64 -13.57
N ARG A 267 2.38 -1.50 -14.87
CA ARG A 267 2.44 -0.20 -15.55
C ARG A 267 1.07 0.33 -16.00
N GLN A 268 0.11 -0.58 -16.22
CA GLN A 268 -1.24 -0.21 -16.61
C GLN A 268 -2.13 -0.13 -15.37
N THR A 269 -2.36 1.10 -14.91
CA THR A 269 -3.06 1.36 -13.65
C THR A 269 -4.44 2.01 -13.85
N VAL A 270 -4.75 2.43 -15.07
CA VAL A 270 -6.05 3.03 -15.42
C VAL A 270 -6.87 2.04 -16.23
N VAL A 271 -8.12 1.82 -15.80
CA VAL A 271 -9.10 1.01 -16.53
C VAL A 271 -9.64 1.86 -17.68
N ARG A 272 -9.29 1.49 -18.91
CA ARG A 272 -9.90 2.09 -20.11
C ARG A 272 -11.22 1.40 -20.37
N MET A 273 -12.31 2.10 -20.04
CA MET A 273 -13.65 1.65 -20.41
C MET A 273 -13.82 1.78 -21.92
N SER A 274 -14.24 0.70 -22.59
CA SER A 274 -14.64 0.76 -24.00
C SER A 274 -15.89 1.63 -24.14
N ALA A 275 -16.05 2.31 -25.28
CA ALA A 275 -17.22 3.15 -25.56
C ALA A 275 -18.53 2.38 -25.26
N GLY A 276 -19.31 2.88 -24.30
CA GLY A 276 -20.57 2.27 -23.84
C GLY A 276 -20.64 1.90 -22.36
N PHE A 277 -19.52 1.89 -21.63
CA PHE A 277 -19.52 1.73 -20.17
C PHE A 277 -19.61 3.10 -19.48
N SER A 278 -20.73 3.39 -18.83
CA SER A 278 -20.86 4.53 -17.91
C SER A 278 -20.58 4.08 -16.47
N LEU A 279 -19.97 4.97 -15.67
CA LEU A 279 -19.57 4.73 -14.28
C LEU A 279 -20.68 4.16 -13.39
N GLY A 280 -21.96 4.48 -13.67
CA GLY A 280 -23.12 3.92 -12.97
C GLY A 280 -23.29 2.40 -13.12
N SER A 281 -22.66 1.79 -14.12
CA SER A 281 -22.68 0.34 -14.36
C SER A 281 -21.54 -0.41 -13.66
N ALA A 282 -20.52 0.29 -13.16
CA ALA A 282 -19.42 -0.31 -12.41
C ALA A 282 -19.75 -0.45 -10.92
N SER A 283 -20.63 0.41 -10.39
CA SER A 283 -21.12 0.34 -9.01
C SER A 283 -22.02 -0.87 -8.71
N SER A 284 -22.41 -1.65 -9.72
CA SER A 284 -23.21 -2.88 -9.55
C SER A 284 -22.38 -4.16 -9.44
N LEU A 285 -21.05 -4.09 -9.42
CA LEU A 285 -20.20 -5.26 -9.23
C LEU A 285 -19.98 -5.58 -7.74
N SER A 286 -21.08 -5.85 -7.04
CA SER A 286 -21.17 -7.02 -6.16
C SER A 286 -22.64 -7.35 -5.89
N LEU A 287 -23.07 -8.55 -6.30
CA LEU A 287 -23.51 -9.59 -5.36
C LEU A 287 -23.71 -10.91 -6.11
N GLY A 288 -23.16 -11.99 -5.56
CA GLY A 288 -23.36 -13.33 -6.06
C GLY A 288 -24.82 -13.80 -5.95
N GLY A 289 -25.15 -14.77 -6.81
CA GLY A 289 -26.29 -15.67 -6.65
C GLY A 289 -27.62 -15.14 -7.19
N THR A 290 -27.95 -15.50 -8.42
CA THR A 290 -29.20 -16.20 -8.82
C THR A 290 -29.41 -16.07 -10.34
N THR A 291 -29.57 -17.22 -10.98
CA THR A 291 -29.94 -17.50 -12.39
C THR A 291 -30.19 -16.33 -13.33
N ALA A 292 -29.38 -16.28 -14.39
CA ALA A 292 -29.67 -15.54 -15.61
C ALA A 292 -31.06 -15.91 -16.16
N ARG A 293 -31.93 -14.91 -16.30
CA ARG A 293 -33.04 -14.95 -17.26
C ARG A 293 -32.93 -13.72 -18.14
N ILE A 294 -32.56 -13.96 -19.40
CA ILE A 294 -32.49 -12.97 -20.45
C ILE A 294 -33.90 -12.41 -20.65
N VAL A 295 -34.07 -11.10 -20.47
CA VAL A 295 -35.21 -10.35 -21.02
C VAL A 295 -34.64 -9.41 -22.07
N ARG A 296 -34.92 -9.72 -23.33
CA ARG A 296 -34.75 -8.77 -24.45
C ARG A 296 -35.79 -7.67 -24.27
N SER A 297 -35.34 -6.41 -24.30
CA SER A 297 -36.21 -5.27 -24.52
C SER A 297 -36.07 -4.83 -25.97
N GLU A 298 -37.14 -5.01 -26.75
CA GLU A 298 -37.37 -4.29 -28.00
C GLU A 298 -37.74 -2.82 -27.73
N ALA A 299 -37.68 -2.00 -28.78
CA ALA A 299 -37.84 -0.54 -28.86
C ALA A 299 -36.59 0.25 -28.40
N GLY A 300 -35.84 0.94 -29.25
CA GLY A 300 -36.18 1.57 -30.52
C GLY A 300 -36.62 3.02 -30.32
N ALA A 301 -35.70 3.90 -29.96
CA ALA A 301 -35.80 5.35 -30.22
C ALA A 301 -34.41 6.00 -30.11
N ALA A 302 -33.95 6.58 -31.22
CA ALA A 302 -32.80 7.47 -31.24
C ALA A 302 -33.23 8.85 -30.70
N ILE A 303 -32.38 9.47 -29.88
CA ILE A 303 -32.48 10.91 -29.60
C ILE A 303 -31.12 11.55 -29.92
N THR A 304 -31.14 12.36 -30.98
CA THR A 304 -30.14 13.33 -31.40
C THR A 304 -30.30 14.64 -30.61
N GLY A 305 -29.22 15.21 -30.09
CA GLY A 305 -29.18 16.55 -29.45
C GLY A 305 -27.79 16.85 -28.84
N PRO A 306 -27.39 18.14 -28.69
CA PRO A 306 -26.00 18.59 -28.86
C PRO A 306 -25.07 18.29 -27.67
N VAL A 307 -23.79 18.20 -28.02
CA VAL A 307 -22.63 18.17 -27.12
C VAL A 307 -22.41 19.58 -26.55
N ASP A 308 -22.12 19.62 -25.25
CA ASP A 308 -21.74 20.77 -24.40
C ASP A 308 -22.83 21.19 -23.39
N ASP A 309 -22.76 20.62 -22.19
CA ASP A 309 -22.41 21.38 -20.99
C ASP A 309 -22.37 20.48 -19.74
N LEU A 310 -21.25 20.60 -19.01
CA LEU A 310 -21.04 20.40 -17.58
C LEU A 310 -21.94 19.37 -16.84
N LEU A 311 -21.31 18.29 -16.37
CA LEU A 311 -21.80 17.39 -15.33
C LEU A 311 -22.57 18.16 -14.25
N SER A 312 -23.90 18.12 -14.35
CA SER A 312 -24.80 18.76 -13.40
C SER A 312 -24.59 18.14 -12.01
N ALA A 313 -24.49 19.01 -11.00
CA ALA A 313 -24.36 18.66 -9.58
C ALA A 313 -25.42 17.67 -9.06
N ALA A 314 -26.48 17.40 -9.84
CA ALA A 314 -27.49 16.38 -9.55
C ALA A 314 -26.97 14.93 -9.66
N GLN A 315 -25.95 14.64 -10.50
CA GLN A 315 -25.50 13.26 -10.70
C GLN A 315 -24.54 12.72 -9.62
N VAL A 316 -24.01 13.60 -8.77
CA VAL A 316 -23.16 13.20 -7.63
C VAL A 316 -24.01 12.87 -6.39
N GLY A 317 -25.21 13.45 -6.28
CA GLY A 317 -26.10 13.24 -5.13
C GLY A 317 -26.86 11.91 -5.13
N ASP A 318 -27.33 11.46 -6.30
CA ASP A 318 -28.17 10.26 -6.40
C ASP A 318 -27.40 8.94 -6.34
N ALA A 319 -26.06 8.96 -6.53
CA ALA A 319 -25.23 7.78 -6.38
C ALA A 319 -25.03 7.34 -4.91
N PHE A 320 -25.38 8.20 -3.93
CA PHE A 320 -25.07 7.98 -2.51
C PHE A 320 -26.29 7.96 -1.57
N GLN A 321 -27.51 8.17 -2.05
CA GLN A 321 -28.71 8.07 -1.21
C GLN A 321 -29.59 6.89 -1.62
N GLY A 322 -29.40 5.76 -0.93
CA GLY A 322 -30.37 4.68 -0.91
C GLY A 322 -31.69 5.18 -0.31
N ARG A 323 -32.66 5.51 -1.17
CA ARG A 323 -34.07 5.61 -0.79
C ARG A 323 -34.84 4.47 -1.42
N CYS A 324 -35.14 3.48 -0.58
CA CYS A 324 -36.13 2.46 -0.83
C CYS A 324 -37.49 3.13 -1.12
N PHE A 325 -38.00 3.01 -2.33
CA PHE A 325 -39.43 3.17 -2.58
C PHE A 325 -40.09 1.80 -2.36
N VAL A 326 -40.72 1.63 -1.20
CA VAL A 326 -41.70 0.57 -0.97
C VAL A 326 -42.96 0.98 -1.73
N GLY A 327 -43.26 0.28 -2.82
CA GLY A 327 -44.50 0.46 -3.56
C GLY A 327 -45.68 -0.09 -2.75
N ALA A 328 -46.57 0.77 -2.30
CA ALA A 328 -47.92 0.39 -1.89
C ALA A 328 -48.83 0.46 -3.12
N THR A 329 -49.33 -0.68 -3.57
CA THR A 329 -50.44 -0.79 -4.52
C THR A 329 -51.76 -0.59 -3.80
N THR A 330 -52.65 0.28 -4.30
CA THR A 330 -54.10 0.02 -4.38
C THR A 330 -54.80 1.06 -5.29
N THR A 331 -55.39 0.55 -6.37
CA THR A 331 -56.63 0.90 -7.09
C THR A 331 -56.99 2.34 -7.49
N PRO A 332 -57.51 2.55 -8.74
CA PRO A 332 -58.05 3.82 -9.19
C PRO A 332 -59.55 3.94 -8.83
N GLU A 333 -59.93 5.01 -8.14
CA GLU A 333 -61.30 5.49 -8.14
C GLU A 333 -61.36 6.73 -9.03
N GLY A 334 -62.15 6.62 -10.10
CA GLY A 334 -62.55 7.76 -10.88
C GLY A 334 -63.67 8.50 -10.16
N GLU A 335 -63.64 9.82 -10.22
CA GLU A 335 -64.83 10.62 -10.06
C GLU A 335 -64.77 11.83 -10.99
N ALA A 336 -65.74 11.84 -11.91
CA ALA A 336 -66.06 12.93 -12.79
C ALA A 336 -66.90 13.97 -12.04
N THR A 337 -66.71 15.23 -12.37
CA THR A 337 -67.71 16.33 -12.43
C THR A 337 -66.94 17.63 -12.62
N ALA A 338 -67.42 18.69 -13.26
CA ALA A 338 -68.54 18.94 -14.15
C ALA A 338 -68.28 20.35 -14.70
N GLY A 339 -68.73 20.63 -15.92
CA GLY A 339 -68.64 21.96 -16.52
C GLY A 339 -69.42 22.01 -17.82
N GLY A 340 -70.74 21.82 -17.71
CA GLY A 340 -71.66 22.06 -18.82
C GLY A 340 -72.13 23.51 -18.84
N VAL A 341 -72.50 24.00 -20.02
CA VAL A 341 -73.72 24.78 -20.25
C VAL A 341 -74.23 24.44 -21.68
N PRO A 342 -75.53 24.15 -21.85
CA PRO A 342 -76.16 23.87 -23.15
C PRO A 342 -76.88 25.10 -23.74
N GLU A 343 -76.97 25.13 -25.07
CA GLU A 343 -78.11 25.67 -25.84
C GLU A 343 -78.52 24.51 -26.78
N ALA A 344 -79.80 24.13 -26.95
CA ALA A 344 -81.06 24.84 -26.71
C ALA A 344 -82.08 23.99 -25.92
#